data_AF-A0A2I0HYD8-F1
#
_entry.id   AF-A0A2I0HYD8-F1
#
_cell.length_a   1.000
_cell.length_b   1.000
_cell.length_c   1.000
_cell.angle_alpha   90.00
_cell.angle_beta   90.00
_cell.angle_gamma   90.00
#
_symmetry.space_group_name_H-M   'P 1'
#
loop_
_entity.id
_entity.type
_entity.pdbx_description
1 polymer ?
#
loop_
_entity_poly.entity_id
_entity_poly.type
_entity_poly.pdbx_seq_one_letter_code
_entity_poly.pdbx_strand_id
1 'polypeptide(L)'
;MANVNMSSGRKALLSKLATNDGHAENSPYFDGWKAYERNPFDASRNPDGVIQMGLAENQLCFDLIQEWLINNPQASICTAEGVDMFKDTAIFQDYHGLPEFRNAVAKFMGQVRRGVGKFNPDRIVMSGGATGAHELISFCLADRGDAILVPTPYYPG
;
A
#
# COMPACT_ATOMS: atom_id res chain seq x y z
N MET A 1 -53.53 17.42 24.19
CA MET A 1 -52.35 18.14 23.66
C MET A 1 -51.38 17.10 23.14
N ALA A 2 -51.26 16.98 21.82
CA ALA A 2 -50.36 16.02 21.19
C ALA A 2 -48.93 16.57 21.25
N ASN A 3 -48.03 15.85 21.92
CA ASN A 3 -46.60 16.12 21.88
C ASN A 3 -46.08 15.72 20.49
N VAL A 4 -45.90 16.71 19.63
CA VAL A 4 -45.18 16.56 18.36
C VAL A 4 -43.70 16.44 18.69
N ASN A 5 -43.18 15.22 18.65
CA ASN A 5 -41.75 14.94 18.69
C ASN A 5 -41.12 15.42 17.37
N MET A 6 -40.69 16.68 17.33
CA MET A 6 -39.85 17.18 16.24
C MET A 6 -38.41 16.72 16.47
N SER A 7 -38.07 15.49 16.07
CA SER A 7 -36.67 15.16 15.83
C SER A 7 -36.25 15.84 14.52
N SER A 8 -35.66 17.02 14.66
CA SER A 8 -35.00 17.80 13.63
C SER A 8 -34.27 16.93 12.61
N GLY A 9 -34.81 16.87 11.39
CA GLY A 9 -34.20 16.20 10.25
C GLY A 9 -32.98 16.97 9.75
N ARG A 10 -31.85 16.88 10.47
CA ARG A 10 -30.56 17.23 9.90
C ARG A 10 -30.20 16.17 8.87
N LYS A 11 -30.24 16.53 7.59
CA LYS A 11 -29.61 15.72 6.52
C LYS A 11 -28.17 15.46 6.94
N ALA A 12 -27.77 14.18 6.99
CA ALA A 12 -26.36 13.83 7.14
C ALA A 12 -25.58 14.48 5.99
N LEU A 13 -24.65 15.37 6.32
CA LEU A 13 -23.83 16.09 5.34
C LEU A 13 -22.70 15.21 4.77
N LEU A 14 -22.44 14.07 5.39
CA LEU A 14 -21.36 13.14 5.07
C LEU A 14 -21.92 11.74 4.76
N SER A 15 -21.15 10.94 4.01
CA SER A 15 -21.51 9.56 3.68
C SER A 15 -21.46 8.67 4.92
N LYS A 16 -22.18 7.54 4.90
CA LYS A 16 -22.12 6.54 5.98
C LYS A 16 -20.70 6.00 6.22
N LEU A 17 -19.88 5.93 5.18
CA LEU A 17 -18.48 5.51 5.29
C LEU A 17 -17.65 6.56 6.03
N ALA A 18 -17.83 7.85 5.70
CA ALA A 18 -17.07 8.93 6.32
C ALA A 18 -17.43 9.18 7.80
N THR A 19 -18.60 8.73 8.26
CA THR A 19 -19.07 8.93 9.64
C THR A 19 -19.12 7.65 10.46
N ASN A 20 -18.58 6.53 9.94
CA ASN A 20 -18.52 5.30 10.73
C ASN A 20 -17.22 5.25 11.55
N ASP A 21 -17.22 4.49 12.64
CA ASP A 21 -16.04 4.24 13.46
C ASP A 21 -15.17 3.10 12.88
N GLY A 22 -15.14 2.96 11.55
CA GLY A 22 -14.48 1.85 10.85
C GLY A 22 -12.95 1.89 10.84
N HIS A 23 -12.35 3.01 11.26
CA HIS A 23 -10.90 3.22 11.25
C HIS A 23 -10.12 2.41 12.30
N ALA A 24 -10.81 1.67 13.19
CA ALA A 24 -10.27 0.69 14.13
C ALA A 24 -9.15 1.15 15.09
N GLU A 25 -8.69 2.40 15.03
CA GLU A 25 -7.62 2.98 15.86
C GLU A 25 -7.88 2.91 17.38
N ASN A 26 -9.16 2.80 17.76
CA ASN A 26 -9.60 2.64 19.15
C ASN A 26 -9.56 1.17 19.63
N SER A 27 -9.19 0.23 18.76
CA SER A 27 -9.03 -1.18 19.10
C SER A 27 -7.82 -1.41 20.02
N PRO A 28 -7.91 -2.35 20.99
CA PRO A 28 -6.79 -2.70 21.87
C PRO A 28 -5.58 -3.24 21.11
N TYR A 29 -5.74 -3.72 19.86
CA TYR A 29 -4.61 -4.15 19.04
C TYR A 29 -3.61 -3.03 18.72
N PHE A 30 -4.01 -1.75 18.84
CA PHE A 30 -3.13 -0.60 18.62
C PHE A 30 -2.37 -0.17 19.88
N ASP A 31 -2.62 -0.76 21.05
CA ASP A 31 -1.97 -0.32 22.30
C ASP A 31 -0.44 -0.45 22.24
N GLY A 32 0.06 -1.53 21.63
CA GLY A 32 1.50 -1.73 21.40
C GLY A 32 2.10 -0.68 20.46
N TRP A 33 1.40 -0.34 19.37
CA TRP A 33 1.84 0.70 18.44
C TRP A 33 1.88 2.07 19.11
N LYS A 34 0.83 2.43 19.86
CA LYS A 34 0.77 3.69 20.64
C LYS A 34 1.86 3.74 21.72
N ALA A 35 2.23 2.60 22.32
CA ALA A 35 3.33 2.54 23.28
C ALA A 35 4.68 2.83 22.59
N TYR A 36 4.91 2.25 21.41
CA TYR A 36 6.08 2.55 20.60
C TYR A 36 6.16 4.03 20.20
N GLU A 37 5.09 4.61 19.66
CA GLU A 37 5.07 6.02 19.24
C GLU A 37 5.36 7.00 20.39
N ARG A 38 4.88 6.69 21.61
CA ARG A 38 5.12 7.54 22.78
C ARG A 38 6.52 7.43 23.36
N ASN A 39 7.20 6.30 23.19
CA ASN A 39 8.52 6.05 23.78
C ASN A 39 9.39 5.19 22.86
N PRO A 40 9.79 5.68 21.67
CA PRO A 40 10.54 4.87 20.72
C PRO A 40 11.97 4.62 21.20
N PHE A 41 12.44 3.39 21.05
CA PHE A 41 13.83 3.03 21.33
C PHE A 41 14.81 3.79 20.42
N ASP A 42 15.91 4.24 21.00
CA ASP A 42 17.10 4.73 20.31
C ASP A 42 18.34 4.30 21.11
N ALA A 43 19.29 3.61 20.48
CA ALA A 43 20.45 3.05 21.17
C ALA A 43 21.31 4.09 21.91
N SER A 44 21.25 5.36 21.52
CA SER A 44 22.05 6.45 22.08
C SER A 44 21.23 7.42 22.93
N ARG A 45 20.03 7.80 22.45
CA ARG A 45 19.19 8.84 23.05
C ARG A 45 18.11 8.29 23.98
N ASN A 46 17.70 7.03 23.79
CA ASN A 46 16.62 6.40 24.55
C ASN A 46 16.76 4.87 24.60
N PRO A 47 17.80 4.34 25.26
CA PRO A 47 18.09 2.90 25.27
C PRO A 47 17.02 2.09 26.01
N ASP A 48 16.19 2.73 26.85
CA ASP A 48 15.07 2.12 27.56
C ASP A 48 13.72 2.25 26.81
N GLY A 49 13.74 2.76 25.58
CA GLY A 49 12.56 2.89 24.75
C GLY A 49 12.03 1.55 24.22
N VAL A 50 10.82 1.57 23.67
CA VAL A 50 10.14 0.42 23.07
C VAL A 50 10.77 0.11 21.71
N ILE A 51 11.21 -1.12 21.52
CA ILE A 51 11.75 -1.61 20.25
C ILE A 51 10.58 -2.02 19.33
N GLN A 52 10.59 -1.54 18.09
CA GLN A 52 9.58 -1.90 17.10
C GLN A 52 9.84 -3.31 16.56
N MET A 53 8.91 -4.23 16.83
CA MET A 53 8.93 -5.61 16.31
C MET A 53 7.59 -6.01 15.66
N GLY A 54 6.64 -5.07 15.54
CA GLY A 54 5.31 -5.29 14.99
C GLY A 54 5.14 -4.88 13.52
N LEU A 55 6.15 -4.24 12.91
CA LEU A 55 6.11 -3.80 11.51
C LEU A 55 6.84 -4.79 10.60
N ALA A 56 6.16 -5.29 9.57
CA ALA A 56 6.76 -6.14 8.56
C ALA A 56 7.45 -5.28 7.48
N GLU A 57 8.68 -4.85 7.74
CA GLU A 57 9.52 -4.06 6.83
C GLU A 57 10.85 -4.78 6.58
N ASN A 58 11.38 -4.67 5.35
CA ASN A 58 12.68 -5.25 4.99
C ASN A 58 13.71 -4.15 4.68
N GLN A 59 14.62 -3.93 5.63
CA GLN A 59 15.76 -3.01 5.47
C GLN A 59 17.08 -3.71 5.15
N LEU A 60 17.08 -5.06 5.03
CA LEU A 60 18.29 -5.88 4.97
C LEU A 60 19.08 -5.76 3.66
N CYS A 61 18.48 -5.16 2.62
CA CYS A 61 19.06 -5.11 1.27
C CYS A 61 19.08 -3.70 0.67
N PHE A 62 18.96 -2.67 1.52
CA PHE A 62 18.99 -1.28 1.04
C PHE A 62 20.34 -0.89 0.45
N ASP A 63 21.43 -1.43 0.98
CA ASP A 63 22.78 -1.27 0.46
C ASP A 63 22.87 -1.69 -1.03
N LEU A 64 22.28 -2.83 -1.39
CA LEU A 64 22.29 -3.33 -2.77
C LEU A 64 21.54 -2.39 -3.73
N ILE A 65 20.37 -1.89 -3.31
CA ILE A 65 19.59 -0.94 -4.12
C ILE A 65 20.30 0.41 -4.23
N GLN A 66 20.89 0.89 -3.13
CA GLN A 66 21.62 2.15 -3.10
C GLN A 66 22.86 2.11 -4.00
N GLU A 67 23.65 1.03 -3.92
CA GLU A 67 24.80 0.83 -4.80
C GLU A 67 24.37 0.81 -6.27
N TRP A 68 23.27 0.11 -6.59
CA TRP A 68 22.75 0.09 -7.95
C TRP A 68 22.34 1.47 -8.44
N LEU A 69 21.65 2.27 -7.61
CA LEU A 69 21.24 3.63 -7.98
C LEU A 69 22.44 4.55 -8.24
N ILE A 70 23.48 4.50 -7.40
CA ILE A 70 24.70 5.29 -7.58
C ILE A 70 25.39 4.93 -8.90
N ASN A 71 25.44 3.64 -9.23
CA ASN A 71 26.09 3.15 -10.44
C ASN A 71 25.23 3.29 -11.71
N ASN A 72 23.97 3.70 -11.59
CA ASN A 72 23.02 3.82 -12.70
C ASN A 72 22.25 5.16 -12.65
N PRO A 73 22.93 6.32 -12.69
CA PRO A 73 22.29 7.62 -12.56
C PRO A 73 21.21 7.86 -13.63
N GLN A 74 21.39 7.32 -14.84
CA GLN A 74 20.42 7.43 -15.94
C GLN A 74 19.04 6.82 -15.65
N ALA A 75 18.92 5.96 -14.63
CA ALA A 75 17.67 5.30 -14.30
C ALA A 75 16.66 6.21 -13.57
N SER A 76 17.07 7.41 -13.15
CA SER A 76 16.21 8.36 -12.44
C SER A 76 16.08 9.67 -13.21
N ILE A 77 14.85 10.16 -13.41
CA ILE A 77 14.58 11.47 -14.02
C ILE A 77 15.05 12.64 -13.14
N CYS A 78 15.50 12.38 -11.91
CA CYS A 78 16.02 13.37 -10.97
C CYS A 78 17.55 13.53 -11.03
N THR A 79 18.22 12.92 -12.01
CA THR A 79 19.67 13.08 -12.27
C THR A 79 19.91 13.83 -13.58
N ALA A 80 21.13 14.35 -13.76
CA ALA A 80 21.49 15.02 -15.02
C ALA A 80 21.47 14.04 -16.22
N GLU A 81 21.79 12.77 -15.97
CA GLU A 81 21.87 11.70 -16.97
C GLU A 81 20.50 11.14 -17.37
N GLY A 82 19.48 11.24 -16.49
CA GLY A 82 18.13 10.72 -16.75
C GLY A 82 17.08 11.79 -17.08
N VAL A 83 17.42 13.08 -16.95
CA VAL A 83 16.46 14.20 -17.11
C VAL A 83 15.81 14.26 -18.50
N ASP A 84 16.47 13.74 -19.54
CA ASP A 84 15.92 13.73 -20.90
C ASP A 84 14.61 12.91 -20.99
N MET A 85 14.40 11.92 -20.11
CA MET A 85 13.16 11.14 -20.03
C MET A 85 12.04 11.84 -19.23
N PHE A 86 12.31 13.00 -18.61
CA PHE A 86 11.37 13.67 -17.71
C PHE A 86 10.04 13.98 -18.40
N LYS A 87 10.09 14.60 -19.58
CA LYS A 87 8.87 15.04 -20.29
C LYS A 87 7.97 13.86 -20.61
N ASP A 88 8.54 12.78 -21.13
CA ASP A 88 7.79 11.57 -21.52
C ASP A 88 7.23 10.87 -20.28
N THR A 89 7.98 10.82 -19.19
CA THR A 89 7.54 10.21 -17.92
C THR A 89 6.44 11.03 -17.24
N ALA A 90 6.60 12.35 -17.17
CA ALA A 90 5.71 13.24 -16.42
C ALA A 90 4.31 13.35 -17.03
N ILE A 91 4.19 13.22 -18.35
CA ILE A 91 2.89 13.28 -19.06
C ILE A 91 2.25 11.91 -19.25
N PHE A 92 2.99 10.83 -18.94
CA PHE A 92 2.51 9.47 -19.13
C PHE A 92 1.31 9.20 -18.22
N GLN A 93 0.19 8.83 -18.81
CA GLN A 93 -1.09 8.66 -18.11
C GLN A 93 -1.86 7.40 -18.57
N ASP A 94 -1.23 6.55 -19.39
CA ASP A 94 -1.86 5.31 -19.83
C ASP A 94 -2.02 4.38 -18.62
N TYR A 95 -3.26 3.98 -18.33
CA TYR A 95 -3.58 3.11 -17.21
C TYR A 95 -3.01 1.70 -17.34
N HIS A 96 -2.59 1.28 -18.55
CA HIS A 96 -1.85 0.03 -18.71
C HIS A 96 -0.46 0.11 -18.05
N GLY A 97 0.08 1.31 -17.82
CA GLY A 97 1.45 1.48 -17.32
C GLY A 97 2.51 1.34 -18.41
N LEU A 98 3.71 1.83 -18.12
CA LEU A 98 4.85 1.79 -19.05
C LEU A 98 5.12 0.35 -19.52
N PRO A 99 5.19 0.09 -20.84
CA PRO A 99 5.46 -1.24 -21.38
C PRO A 99 6.75 -1.86 -20.81
N GLU A 100 7.82 -1.07 -20.70
CA GLU A 100 9.12 -1.49 -20.18
C GLU A 100 9.00 -1.98 -18.73
N PHE A 101 8.19 -1.27 -17.94
CA PHE A 101 7.95 -1.61 -16.55
C PHE A 101 7.13 -2.90 -16.41
N ARG A 102 6.04 -3.07 -17.17
CA ARG A 102 5.27 -4.33 -17.15
C ARG A 102 6.11 -5.53 -17.59
N ASN A 103 6.95 -5.36 -18.60
CA ASN A 103 7.89 -6.41 -19.03
C ASN A 103 8.91 -6.76 -17.92
N ALA A 104 9.44 -5.75 -17.23
CA ALA A 104 10.36 -5.96 -16.10
C ALA A 104 9.67 -6.70 -14.95
N VAL A 105 8.45 -6.34 -14.57
CA VAL A 105 7.66 -7.03 -13.53
C VAL A 105 7.39 -8.48 -13.93
N ALA A 106 6.95 -8.74 -15.16
CA ALA A 106 6.71 -10.10 -15.66
C ALA A 106 7.97 -10.98 -15.55
N LYS A 107 9.13 -10.43 -15.95
CA LYS A 107 10.42 -11.10 -15.86
C LYS A 107 10.83 -11.36 -14.41
N PHE A 108 10.67 -10.36 -13.54
CA PHE A 108 11.02 -10.49 -12.12
C PHE A 108 10.16 -11.54 -11.42
N MET A 109 8.84 -11.56 -11.64
CA MET A 109 7.95 -12.60 -11.12
C MET A 109 8.36 -14.00 -11.58
N GLY A 110 8.77 -14.13 -12.85
CA GLY A 110 9.33 -15.39 -13.37
C GLY A 110 10.63 -15.80 -12.67
N GLN A 111 11.53 -14.86 -12.41
CA GLN A 111 12.78 -15.10 -11.69
C GLN A 111 12.55 -15.54 -10.25
N VAL A 112 11.66 -14.86 -9.52
CA VAL A 112 11.29 -15.22 -8.13
C VAL A 112 10.72 -16.64 -8.06
N ARG A 113 9.98 -17.06 -9.10
CA ARG A 113 9.47 -18.43 -9.25
C ARG A 113 10.48 -19.41 -9.87
N ARG A 114 11.76 -19.05 -9.95
CA ARG A 114 12.85 -19.89 -10.50
C ARG A 114 12.57 -20.39 -11.93
N GLY A 115 11.94 -19.53 -12.75
CA GLY A 115 11.57 -19.85 -14.13
C GLY A 115 10.33 -20.74 -14.28
N VAL A 116 9.65 -21.08 -13.18
CA VAL A 116 8.41 -21.87 -13.22
C VAL A 116 7.23 -20.95 -13.53
N GLY A 117 6.70 -21.07 -14.75
CA GLY A 117 5.59 -20.28 -15.26
C GLY A 117 6.04 -19.01 -16.00
N LYS A 118 5.31 -18.65 -17.06
CA LYS A 118 5.52 -17.41 -17.83
C LYS A 118 4.39 -16.43 -17.51
N PHE A 119 4.75 -15.18 -17.26
CA PHE A 119 3.80 -14.09 -17.05
C PHE A 119 3.67 -13.29 -18.34
N ASN A 120 2.45 -13.13 -18.85
CA ASN A 120 2.19 -12.25 -19.98
C ASN A 120 2.15 -10.80 -19.47
N PRO A 121 3.06 -9.91 -19.92
CA PRO A 121 3.07 -8.50 -19.50
C PRO A 121 1.77 -7.75 -19.84
N ASP A 122 0.99 -8.19 -20.83
CA ASP A 122 -0.31 -7.59 -21.16
C ASP A 122 -1.42 -7.97 -20.17
N ARG A 123 -1.12 -8.86 -19.22
CA ARG A 123 -2.03 -9.23 -18.12
C ARG A 123 -1.58 -8.67 -16.77
N ILE A 124 -0.57 -7.80 -16.76
CA ILE A 124 -0.11 -7.09 -15.56
C ILE A 124 -0.84 -5.75 -15.51
N VAL A 125 -1.57 -5.53 -14.41
CA VAL A 125 -2.29 -4.28 -14.12
C VAL A 125 -1.71 -3.68 -12.85
N MET A 126 -1.42 -2.38 -12.88
CA MET A 126 -0.88 -1.65 -11.73
C MET A 126 -1.99 -1.16 -10.82
N SER A 127 -1.67 -1.01 -9.54
CA SER A 127 -2.58 -0.50 -8.51
C SER A 127 -1.78 0.24 -7.43
N GLY A 128 -2.47 0.88 -6.48
CA GLY A 128 -1.87 1.52 -5.30
C GLY A 128 -1.29 0.51 -4.30
N GLY A 129 -0.31 -0.29 -4.73
CA GLY A 129 0.27 -1.37 -3.96
C GLY A 129 -0.69 -2.56 -3.76
N ALA A 130 -0.28 -3.50 -2.89
CA ALA A 130 -1.09 -4.68 -2.59
C ALA A 130 -2.46 -4.34 -1.96
N THR A 131 -2.54 -3.26 -1.18
CA THR A 131 -3.79 -2.76 -0.60
C THR A 131 -4.81 -2.40 -1.68
N GLY A 132 -4.42 -1.57 -2.64
CA GLY A 132 -5.30 -1.23 -3.77
C GLY A 132 -5.61 -2.41 -4.68
N ALA A 133 -4.67 -3.35 -4.86
CA ALA A 133 -4.90 -4.57 -5.61
C ALA A 133 -5.98 -5.46 -4.98
N HIS A 134 -5.92 -5.67 -3.66
CA HIS A 134 -6.91 -6.48 -2.94
C HIS A 134 -8.31 -5.86 -2.99
N GLU A 135 -8.41 -4.54 -2.80
CA GLU A 135 -9.68 -3.82 -2.92
C GLU A 135 -10.25 -3.93 -4.34
N LEU A 136 -9.43 -3.68 -5.37
CA LEU A 136 -9.82 -3.80 -6.77
C LEU A 136 -10.34 -5.21 -7.12
N ILE A 137 -9.61 -6.25 -6.72
CA ILE A 137 -10.02 -7.64 -6.96
C ILE A 137 -11.35 -7.94 -6.29
N SER A 138 -11.57 -7.44 -5.06
CA SER A 138 -12.84 -7.62 -4.35
C SER A 138 -14.00 -6.98 -5.13
N PHE A 139 -13.83 -5.77 -5.66
CA PHE A 139 -14.82 -5.12 -6.52
C PHE A 139 -15.07 -5.85 -7.85
N CYS A 140 -14.07 -6.52 -8.41
CA CYS A 140 -14.23 -7.27 -9.66
C CYS A 140 -14.92 -8.63 -9.50
N LEU A 141 -14.83 -9.24 -8.32
CA LEU A 141 -15.23 -10.63 -8.11
C LEU A 141 -16.48 -10.81 -7.24
N ALA A 142 -16.90 -9.78 -6.50
CA ALA A 142 -17.97 -9.88 -5.52
C ALA A 142 -18.85 -8.63 -5.51
N ASP A 143 -20.17 -8.83 -5.41
CA ASP A 143 -21.13 -7.77 -5.19
C ASP A 143 -21.34 -7.50 -3.70
N ARG A 144 -22.03 -6.41 -3.39
CA ARG A 144 -22.41 -6.09 -2.02
C ARG A 144 -23.31 -7.19 -1.44
N GLY A 145 -22.79 -7.89 -0.42
CA GLY A 145 -23.50 -8.96 0.28
C GLY A 145 -22.87 -10.34 0.06
N ASP A 146 -21.99 -10.46 -0.94
CA ASP A 146 -21.18 -11.66 -1.14
C ASP A 146 -20.08 -11.78 -0.07
N ALA A 147 -19.43 -12.94 -0.03
CA ALA A 147 -18.35 -13.25 0.91
C ALA A 147 -17.14 -13.88 0.22
N ILE A 148 -15.95 -13.60 0.75
CA ILE A 148 -14.66 -14.18 0.32
C ILE A 148 -14.12 -15.05 1.46
N LEU A 149 -13.72 -16.29 1.16
CA LEU A 149 -13.11 -17.19 2.14
C LEU A 149 -11.64 -16.83 2.37
N VAL A 150 -11.25 -16.67 3.64
CA VAL A 150 -9.87 -16.37 4.05
C VAL A 150 -9.42 -17.35 5.13
N PRO A 151 -8.33 -18.11 4.93
CA PRO A 151 -7.79 -19.01 5.96
C PRO A 151 -7.29 -18.25 7.18
N THR A 152 -7.44 -18.83 8.37
CA THR A 152 -6.96 -18.24 9.63
C THR A 152 -5.65 -18.88 10.11
N PRO A 153 -4.66 -18.12 10.63
CA PRO A 153 -4.61 -16.65 10.71
C PRO A 153 -4.27 -15.98 9.37
N TYR A 154 -4.68 -14.72 9.20
CA TYR A 154 -4.43 -13.93 7.99
C TYR A 154 -3.97 -12.50 8.34
N TYR A 155 -3.57 -11.75 7.31
CA TYR A 155 -3.19 -10.35 7.44
C TYR A 155 -4.38 -9.47 7.90
N PRO A 156 -4.27 -8.68 8.97
CA PRO A 156 -5.42 -8.01 9.58
C PRO A 156 -5.97 -6.79 8.82
N GLY A 157 -5.30 -6.31 7.78
CA GLY A 157 -5.71 -5.12 7.00
C GLY A 157 -6.44 -5.42 5.71
#